data_AF-A0A9K3JKP7-F1
#
_entry.id   AF-A0A9K3JKP7-F1
#
_cell.length_a   1.000
_cell.length_b   1.000
_cell.length_c   1.000
_cell.angle_alpha   90.00
_cell.angle_beta   90.00
_cell.angle_gamma   90.00
#
_symmetry.space_group_name_H-M   'P 1'
#
loop_
_entity.id
_entity.type
_entity.pdbx_description
1 polymer ?
#
loop_
_entity_poly.entity_id
_entity_poly.type
_entity_poly.pdbx_seq_one_letter_code
_entity_poly.pdbx_strand_id
1 'polypeptide(L)'
;MLRRSAAYTTYSTMVDPQAKDENIEIWKTKKLIKSLEAARGNGTSMISLIMPPRDQISRVTKMLGDEFGTASNIKSRVNRQSVLGAITSALQRLKLYNKVPPNGLVLYTGTIVTEEGKEKKVTIDFEPFRPINASLYLCDNKFHTEALSELLESGDKFGFIVMDGSGTLFGTLSGNSREVLHKFDVDLPKKHGRGGQSALRFGRLRMEKRHNYLRKTAELAKQLYINPVTNQPNVSGLILAGKLNKARPSPCDSHAWAWASLTNMNMTLFVFVC
;
A
#
# COMPACT_ATOMS: atom_id res chain seq x y z
N MET A 1 -55.85 20.85 20.83
CA MET A 1 -55.83 19.62 19.99
C MET A 1 -54.97 19.92 18.78
N LEU A 2 -53.71 19.45 18.76
CA LEU A 2 -52.91 19.15 17.57
C LEU A 2 -51.55 18.63 18.04
N ARG A 3 -51.47 17.29 18.06
CA ARG A 3 -50.27 16.51 18.37
C ARG A 3 -49.15 16.91 17.41
N ARG A 4 -48.02 17.38 17.93
CA ARG A 4 -46.76 17.33 17.18
C ARG A 4 -46.25 15.88 17.22
N SER A 5 -46.55 15.19 16.12
CA SER A 5 -46.03 13.85 15.80
C SER A 5 -44.51 13.91 15.57
N ALA A 6 -43.86 12.81 15.90
CA ALA A 6 -42.42 12.59 15.90
C ALA A 6 -41.78 12.65 14.51
N ALA A 7 -40.50 13.05 14.49
CA ALA A 7 -39.52 12.58 13.50
C ALA A 7 -38.12 12.61 14.15
N TYR A 8 -37.85 11.66 15.04
CA TYR A 8 -36.48 11.27 15.34
C TYR A 8 -35.91 10.66 14.07
N THR A 9 -35.15 11.46 13.31
CA THR A 9 -34.38 10.94 12.17
C THR A 9 -33.19 10.20 12.77
N THR A 10 -33.27 8.87 12.81
CA THR A 10 -32.15 8.01 13.15
C THR A 10 -31.07 8.21 12.10
N TYR A 11 -29.97 8.86 12.47
CA TYR A 11 -28.72 8.84 11.71
C TYR A 11 -28.14 7.43 11.81
N SER A 12 -28.69 6.51 11.01
CA SER A 12 -28.07 5.23 10.75
C SER A 12 -26.75 5.49 10.03
N THR A 13 -25.69 4.91 10.58
CA THR A 13 -24.32 4.95 10.11
C THR A 13 -24.22 4.56 8.63
N MET A 14 -24.13 5.57 7.76
CA MET A 14 -23.73 5.42 6.36
C MET A 14 -22.22 5.14 6.32
N VAL A 15 -21.83 3.92 6.69
CA VAL A 15 -20.54 3.36 6.32
C VAL A 15 -20.73 2.74 4.94
N ASP A 16 -20.00 3.25 3.95
CA ASP A 16 -20.07 2.80 2.56
C ASP A 16 -20.06 1.26 2.47
N PRO A 17 -20.95 0.64 1.67
CA PRO A 17 -21.05 -0.83 1.58
C PRO A 17 -19.72 -1.48 1.17
N GLN A 18 -18.93 -0.84 0.30
CA GLN A 18 -17.58 -1.31 -0.08
C GLN A 18 -16.61 -1.37 1.09
N ALA A 19 -16.61 -0.37 1.98
CA ALA A 19 -15.73 -0.37 3.15
C ALA A 19 -16.10 -1.46 4.17
N LYS A 20 -17.37 -1.89 4.21
CA LYS A 20 -17.78 -3.03 5.06
C LYS A 20 -17.27 -4.34 4.49
N ASP A 21 -17.35 -4.52 3.17
CA ASP A 21 -16.89 -5.74 2.51
C ASP A 21 -15.36 -5.91 2.63
N GLU A 22 -14.60 -4.82 2.45
CA GLU A 22 -13.13 -4.83 2.66
C GLU A 22 -12.76 -5.22 4.10
N ASN A 23 -13.47 -4.69 5.10
CA ASN A 23 -13.23 -5.04 6.50
C ASN A 23 -13.52 -6.53 6.79
N ILE A 24 -14.51 -7.12 6.12
CA ILE A 24 -14.81 -8.55 6.21
C ILE A 24 -13.69 -9.37 5.58
N GLU A 25 -13.14 -8.97 4.44
CA GLU A 25 -12.01 -9.63 3.79
C GLU A 25 -10.73 -9.56 4.63
N ILE A 26 -10.45 -8.39 5.22
CA ILE A 26 -9.34 -8.20 6.17
C ILE A 26 -9.51 -9.13 7.37
N TRP A 27 -10.73 -9.25 7.91
CA TRP A 27 -11.00 -10.15 9.02
C TRP A 27 -10.82 -11.63 8.64
N LYS A 28 -11.30 -12.04 7.45
CA LYS A 28 -11.08 -13.40 6.93
C LYS A 28 -9.59 -13.71 6.79
N THR A 29 -8.82 -12.78 6.25
CA THR A 29 -7.36 -12.91 6.07
C THR A 29 -6.64 -13.01 7.41
N LYS A 30 -6.99 -12.16 8.39
CA LYS A 30 -6.47 -12.23 9.77
C LYS A 30 -6.75 -13.58 10.42
N LYS A 31 -7.96 -14.13 10.22
CA LYS A 31 -8.34 -15.44 10.75
C LYS A 31 -7.57 -16.57 10.08
N LEU A 32 -7.34 -16.47 8.76
CA LEU A 32 -6.52 -17.43 8.01
C LEU A 32 -5.07 -17.43 8.49
N ILE A 33 -4.45 -16.26 8.67
CA ILE A 33 -3.07 -16.16 9.19
C ILE A 33 -2.95 -16.83 10.56
N LYS A 34 -3.87 -16.55 11.50
CA LYS A 34 -3.89 -17.21 12.80
C LYS A 34 -4.00 -18.74 12.69
N SER A 35 -4.79 -19.25 11.73
CA SER A 35 -4.91 -20.69 11.50
C SER A 35 -3.64 -21.31 10.88
N LEU A 36 -2.95 -20.57 10.01
CA LEU A 36 -1.71 -21.00 9.38
C LEU A 36 -0.53 -20.98 10.35
N GLU A 37 -0.48 -20.04 11.29
CA GLU A 37 0.55 -19.95 12.32
C GLU A 37 0.41 -21.04 13.39
N ALA A 38 -0.83 -21.43 13.72
CA ALA A 38 -1.10 -22.54 14.63
C ALA A 38 -0.76 -23.90 14.00
N ALA A 39 -0.83 -24.01 12.68
CA ALA A 39 -0.51 -25.22 11.95
C ALA A 39 1.01 -25.49 11.98
N ARG A 40 1.40 -26.64 12.54
CA ARG A 40 2.78 -27.15 12.50
C ARG A 40 2.84 -28.51 11.83
N GLY A 41 3.86 -28.70 10.99
CA GLY A 41 4.16 -29.96 10.33
C GLY A 41 5.26 -30.75 11.04
N ASN A 42 5.27 -32.07 10.85
CA ASN A 42 6.38 -32.91 11.28
C ASN A 42 7.50 -32.85 10.22
N GLY A 43 8.49 -31.98 10.45
CA GLY A 43 9.63 -31.76 9.56
C GLY A 43 9.35 -30.74 8.45
N THR A 44 10.21 -30.68 7.42
CA THR A 44 10.16 -29.71 6.32
C THR A 44 9.09 -30.10 5.29
N SER A 45 7.83 -29.81 5.55
CA SER A 45 6.70 -30.20 4.69
C SER A 45 5.75 -29.05 4.36
N MET A 46 6.06 -27.85 4.84
CA MET A 46 5.23 -26.66 4.71
C MET A 46 5.84 -25.76 3.64
N ILE A 47 5.17 -25.67 2.50
CA ILE A 47 5.57 -24.79 1.40
C ILE A 47 4.76 -23.51 1.50
N SER A 48 5.48 -22.39 1.57
CA SER A 48 4.94 -21.04 1.46
C SER A 48 5.38 -20.47 0.13
N LEU A 49 4.42 -20.22 -0.77
CA LEU A 49 4.67 -19.65 -2.09
C LEU A 49 3.85 -18.37 -2.26
N ILE A 50 4.53 -17.27 -2.60
CA ILE A 50 3.93 -15.97 -2.87
C ILE A 50 4.41 -15.50 -4.24
N MET A 51 3.47 -15.19 -5.12
CA MET A 51 3.73 -14.70 -6.47
C MET A 51 3.25 -13.24 -6.60
N PRO A 52 4.14 -12.31 -6.98
CA PRO A 52 3.74 -10.91 -7.17
C PRO A 52 2.90 -10.75 -8.44
N PRO A 53 2.12 -9.65 -8.55
CA PRO A 53 1.40 -9.36 -9.77
C PRO A 53 2.40 -9.07 -10.89
N ARG A 54 2.09 -9.55 -12.10
CA ARG A 54 2.95 -9.54 -13.31
C ARG A 54 3.96 -10.70 -13.42
N ASP A 55 4.07 -11.56 -12.42
CA ASP A 55 4.86 -12.78 -12.57
C ASP A 55 4.18 -13.80 -13.49
N GLN A 56 4.98 -14.68 -14.10
CA GLN A 56 4.47 -15.73 -14.99
C GLN A 56 4.38 -17.06 -14.24
N ILE A 57 3.21 -17.71 -14.32
CA ILE A 57 2.97 -19.03 -13.70
C ILE A 57 3.93 -20.09 -14.25
N SER A 58 4.30 -20.00 -15.54
CA SER A 58 5.27 -20.90 -16.17
C SER A 58 6.64 -20.88 -15.48
N ARG A 59 7.12 -19.70 -15.07
CA ARG A 59 8.39 -19.52 -14.36
C ARG A 59 8.38 -20.27 -13.02
N VAL A 60 7.30 -20.11 -12.26
CA VAL A 60 7.13 -20.73 -10.94
C VAL A 60 6.89 -22.23 -11.07
N THR A 61 6.16 -22.67 -12.08
CA THR A 61 5.96 -24.09 -12.40
C THR A 61 7.27 -24.78 -12.72
N LYS A 62 8.16 -24.11 -13.48
CA LYS A 62 9.50 -24.63 -13.76
C LYS A 62 10.33 -24.74 -12.49
N MET A 63 10.37 -23.70 -11.67
CA MET A 63 11.10 -23.70 -10.39
C MET A 63 10.61 -24.83 -9.48
N LEU A 64 9.30 -25.03 -9.32
CA LEU A 64 8.74 -26.16 -8.57
C LEU A 64 9.10 -27.53 -9.18
N GLY A 65 9.28 -27.62 -10.49
CA GLY A 65 9.75 -28.83 -11.17
C GLY A 65 11.21 -29.15 -10.84
N ASP A 66 12.08 -28.15 -10.81
CA ASP A 66 13.48 -28.29 -10.43
C ASP A 66 13.62 -28.68 -8.93
N GLU A 67 12.78 -28.08 -8.09
CA GLU A 67 12.66 -28.42 -6.65
C GLU A 67 12.14 -29.84 -6.44
N PHE A 68 11.21 -30.30 -7.27
CA PHE A 68 10.73 -31.69 -7.23
C PHE A 68 11.86 -32.70 -7.51
N GLY A 69 12.69 -32.42 -8.52
CA GLY A 69 13.86 -33.24 -8.84
C GLY A 69 14.94 -33.22 -7.75
N THR A 70 15.10 -32.09 -7.06
CA THR A 70 16.04 -31.99 -5.94
C THR A 70 15.52 -32.72 -4.70
N ALA A 71 14.22 -32.61 -4.43
CA ALA A 71 13.56 -33.27 -3.32
C ALA A 71 13.58 -34.81 -3.41
N SER A 72 13.72 -35.41 -4.62
CA SER A 72 13.84 -36.86 -4.75
C SER A 72 15.11 -37.44 -4.11
N ASN A 73 16.15 -36.60 -3.96
CA ASN A 73 17.44 -36.98 -3.37
C ASN A 73 17.45 -36.92 -1.82
N ILE A 74 16.34 -36.53 -1.19
CA ILE A 74 16.21 -36.53 0.28
C ILE A 74 16.35 -37.97 0.81
N LYS A 75 17.25 -38.16 1.78
CA LYS A 75 17.56 -39.48 2.38
C LYS A 75 16.38 -40.07 3.16
N SER A 76 15.69 -39.24 3.95
CA SER A 76 14.57 -39.67 4.80
C SER A 76 13.33 -39.97 3.95
N ARG A 77 12.89 -41.25 3.93
CA ARG A 77 11.75 -41.71 3.13
C ARG A 77 10.46 -40.94 3.41
N VAL A 78 10.15 -40.71 4.69
CA VAL A 78 8.91 -40.04 5.13
C VAL A 78 8.91 -38.57 4.68
N ASN A 79 9.95 -37.80 5.01
CA ASN A 79 10.06 -36.39 4.62
C ASN A 79 10.06 -36.23 3.10
N ARG A 80 10.75 -37.12 2.37
CA ARG A 80 10.73 -37.11 0.90
C ARG A 80 9.31 -37.25 0.35
N GLN A 81 8.52 -38.19 0.87
CA GLN A 81 7.14 -38.38 0.43
C GLN A 81 6.25 -37.16 0.75
N SER A 82 6.44 -36.54 1.91
CA SER A 82 5.69 -35.33 2.30
C SER A 82 6.04 -34.12 1.42
N VAL A 83 7.33 -33.88 1.15
CA VAL A 83 7.79 -32.78 0.28
C VAL A 83 7.30 -32.97 -1.15
N LEU A 84 7.50 -34.16 -1.74
CA LEU A 84 7.05 -34.45 -3.10
C LEU A 84 5.52 -34.33 -3.21
N GLY A 85 4.79 -34.77 -2.20
CA GLY A 85 3.33 -34.62 -2.13
C GLY A 85 2.89 -33.15 -2.07
N ALA A 86 3.57 -32.32 -1.28
CA ALA A 86 3.27 -30.89 -1.18
C ALA A 86 3.55 -30.16 -2.51
N ILE A 87 4.71 -30.40 -3.13
CA ILE A 87 5.06 -29.81 -4.45
C ILE A 87 4.05 -30.25 -5.52
N THR A 88 3.68 -31.53 -5.56
CA THR A 88 2.67 -32.04 -6.51
C THR A 88 1.33 -31.34 -6.32
N SER A 89 0.92 -31.13 -5.07
CA SER A 89 -0.32 -30.43 -4.74
C SER A 89 -0.27 -28.95 -5.16
N ALA A 90 0.87 -28.29 -4.96
CA ALA A 90 1.09 -26.91 -5.38
C ALA A 90 1.02 -26.77 -6.91
N LEU A 91 1.69 -27.66 -7.65
CA LEU A 91 1.64 -27.71 -9.11
C LEU A 91 0.23 -27.95 -9.65
N GLN A 92 -0.55 -28.83 -9.00
CA GLN A 92 -1.95 -29.06 -9.37
C GLN A 92 -2.80 -27.81 -9.18
N ARG A 93 -2.61 -27.06 -8.09
CA ARG A 93 -3.31 -25.80 -7.86
C ARG A 93 -2.91 -24.73 -8.86
N LEU A 94 -1.62 -24.58 -9.17
CA LEU A 94 -1.14 -23.60 -10.14
C LEU A 94 -1.69 -23.84 -11.55
N LYS A 95 -1.93 -25.10 -11.95
CA LYS A 95 -2.55 -25.42 -13.24
C LYS A 95 -3.98 -24.88 -13.42
N LEU A 96 -4.70 -24.61 -12.33
CA LEU A 96 -6.05 -24.02 -12.39
C LEU A 96 -6.00 -22.54 -12.80
N TYR A 97 -4.88 -21.87 -12.57
CA TYR A 97 -4.68 -20.47 -12.91
C TYR A 97 -3.96 -20.36 -14.27
N ASN A 98 -4.58 -19.67 -15.23
CA ASN A 98 -3.94 -19.41 -16.53
C ASN A 98 -2.98 -18.20 -16.46
N LYS A 99 -3.30 -17.21 -15.60
CA LYS A 99 -2.50 -16.01 -15.34
C LYS A 99 -2.52 -15.68 -13.85
N VAL A 100 -1.45 -15.06 -13.36
CA VAL A 100 -1.43 -14.56 -11.98
C VAL A 100 -2.45 -13.42 -11.87
N PRO A 101 -3.36 -13.45 -10.88
CA PRO A 101 -4.33 -12.39 -10.67
C PRO A 101 -3.67 -11.03 -10.36
N PRO A 102 -4.42 -9.90 -10.51
CA PRO A 102 -3.85 -8.56 -10.46
C PRO A 102 -3.28 -8.17 -9.08
N ASN A 103 -3.72 -8.79 -7.98
CA ASN A 103 -3.16 -8.55 -6.66
C ASN A 103 -2.04 -9.53 -6.27
N GLY A 104 -1.69 -10.47 -7.16
CA GLY A 104 -0.76 -11.56 -6.87
C GLY A 104 -1.47 -12.81 -6.34
N LEU A 105 -0.74 -13.91 -6.18
CA LEU A 105 -1.30 -15.18 -5.71
C LEU A 105 -0.50 -15.69 -4.52
N VAL A 106 -1.21 -16.12 -3.49
CA VAL A 106 -0.63 -16.75 -2.31
C VAL A 106 -1.08 -18.21 -2.26
N LEU A 107 -0.11 -19.10 -2.12
CA LEU A 107 -0.30 -20.54 -2.07
C LEU A 107 0.43 -21.13 -0.87
N TYR A 108 -0.34 -21.71 0.04
CA TYR A 108 0.16 -22.49 1.17
C TYR A 108 -0.20 -23.95 0.96
N THR A 109 0.81 -24.81 0.92
CA THR A 109 0.60 -26.27 0.82
C THR A 109 1.44 -27.00 1.82
N GLY A 110 0.86 -27.96 2.53
CA GLY A 110 1.62 -28.79 3.45
C GLY A 110 0.78 -29.88 4.11
N THR A 111 1.44 -30.70 4.91
CA THR A 111 0.82 -31.76 5.70
C THR A 111 0.85 -31.37 7.16
N ILE A 112 -0.32 -31.13 7.74
CA ILE A 112 -0.46 -30.78 9.16
C ILE A 112 -0.94 -32.00 9.95
N VAL A 113 -0.46 -32.13 11.18
CA VAL A 113 -0.96 -33.15 12.12
C VAL A 113 -2.09 -32.50 12.92
N THR A 114 -3.28 -33.09 12.87
CA THR A 114 -4.42 -32.62 13.68
C THR A 114 -4.29 -33.17 15.10
N GLU A 115 -4.98 -32.59 16.09
CA GLU A 115 -4.97 -33.04 17.50
C GLU A 115 -5.34 -34.53 17.66
N GLU A 116 -6.13 -35.08 16.73
CA GLU A 116 -6.47 -36.51 16.66
C GLU A 116 -5.33 -37.42 16.15
N GLY A 117 -4.12 -36.88 15.93
CA GLY A 117 -2.97 -37.61 15.38
C GLY A 117 -3.08 -37.99 13.91
N LYS A 118 -4.15 -37.56 13.22
CA LYS A 118 -4.34 -37.80 11.78
C LYS A 118 -3.60 -36.76 10.96
N GLU A 119 -2.90 -37.22 9.92
CA GLU A 119 -2.27 -36.36 8.93
C GLU A 119 -3.31 -35.80 7.95
N LYS A 120 -3.37 -34.48 7.84
CA LYS A 120 -4.27 -33.78 6.91
C LYS A 120 -3.45 -32.96 5.92
N LYS A 121 -3.68 -33.19 4.63
CA LYS A 121 -3.13 -32.35 3.56
C LYS A 121 -3.93 -31.06 3.50
N VAL A 122 -3.24 -29.92 3.62
CA VAL A 122 -3.82 -28.59 3.52
C VAL A 122 -3.25 -27.90 2.30
N THR A 123 -4.14 -27.40 1.46
CA THR A 123 -3.81 -26.60 0.29
C THR A 123 -4.74 -25.39 0.30
N ILE A 124 -4.19 -24.21 0.50
CA ILE A 124 -4.94 -22.96 0.54
C ILE A 124 -4.33 -22.04 -0.51
N ASP A 125 -5.17 -21.64 -1.46
CA ASP A 125 -4.88 -20.68 -2.51
C ASP A 125 -5.88 -19.55 -2.43
N PHE A 126 -5.40 -18.31 -2.43
CA PHE A 126 -6.27 -17.14 -2.47
C PHE A 126 -5.53 -15.94 -3.08
N GLU A 127 -6.32 -15.01 -3.60
CA GLU A 127 -5.87 -13.70 -4.00
C GLU A 127 -5.96 -12.74 -2.79
N PRO A 128 -4.87 -12.04 -2.42
CA PRO A 128 -4.90 -11.06 -1.34
C PRO A 128 -5.71 -9.82 -1.75
N PHE A 129 -6.27 -9.12 -0.76
CA PHE A 129 -7.05 -7.90 -0.96
C PHE A 129 -6.22 -6.70 -1.48
N ARG A 130 -4.89 -6.77 -1.36
CA ARG A 130 -3.95 -5.75 -1.85
C ARG A 130 -2.81 -6.39 -2.64
N PRO A 131 -2.25 -5.68 -3.64
CA PRO A 131 -1.16 -6.21 -4.45
C PRO A 131 0.11 -6.44 -3.64
N ILE A 132 0.66 -7.65 -3.75
CA ILE A 132 1.90 -8.06 -3.05
C ILE A 132 3.09 -7.93 -4.00
N ASN A 133 4.08 -7.09 -3.69
CA ASN A 133 5.30 -6.98 -4.50
C ASN A 133 6.39 -7.99 -4.13
N ALA A 134 6.19 -8.79 -3.08
CA ALA A 134 7.14 -9.80 -2.63
C ALA A 134 7.00 -11.10 -3.43
N SER A 135 8.13 -11.72 -3.77
CA SER A 135 8.20 -13.09 -4.28
C SER A 135 8.89 -13.94 -3.23
N LEU A 136 8.21 -14.97 -2.73
CA LEU A 136 8.74 -15.84 -1.66
C LEU A 136 8.45 -17.30 -2.01
N TYR A 137 9.47 -18.14 -1.87
CA TYR A 137 9.35 -19.60 -1.90
C TYR A 137 10.21 -20.16 -0.78
N LEU A 138 9.57 -20.79 0.21
CA LEU A 138 10.23 -21.41 1.35
C LEU A 138 9.57 -22.74 1.70
N CYS A 139 10.39 -23.75 2.00
CA CYS A 139 9.95 -25.02 2.57
C CYS A 139 10.52 -25.17 3.99
N ASP A 140 9.66 -25.16 4.99
CA ASP A 140 10.06 -25.30 6.41
C ASP A 140 9.05 -26.18 7.17
N ASN A 141 9.16 -26.25 8.49
CA ASN A 141 8.23 -26.91 9.40
C ASN A 141 7.00 -26.07 9.76
N LYS A 142 7.01 -24.77 9.43
CA LYS A 142 5.96 -23.79 9.68
C LYS A 142 5.64 -23.03 8.39
N PHE A 143 4.44 -22.48 8.30
CA PHE A 143 4.11 -21.53 7.24
C PHE A 143 4.72 -20.15 7.54
N HIS A 144 5.25 -19.51 6.51
CA HIS A 144 5.74 -18.12 6.58
C HIS A 144 4.63 -17.18 6.14
N THR A 145 4.02 -16.49 7.10
CA THR A 145 2.95 -15.50 6.92
C THR A 145 3.44 -14.06 7.05
N GLU A 146 4.75 -13.85 7.24
CA GLU A 146 5.36 -12.53 7.47
C GLU A 146 4.96 -11.50 6.40
N ALA A 147 5.04 -11.88 5.13
CA ALA A 147 4.64 -11.03 4.02
C ALA A 147 3.13 -10.67 4.02
N LEU A 148 2.27 -11.52 4.58
CA LEU A 148 0.84 -11.21 4.73
C LEU A 148 0.56 -10.31 5.94
N SER A 149 1.31 -10.49 7.03
CA SER A 149 1.19 -9.65 8.23
C SER A 149 1.56 -8.20 7.93
N GLU A 150 2.60 -7.97 7.12
CA GLU A 150 3.01 -6.63 6.66
C GLU A 150 1.89 -5.91 5.85
N LEU A 151 1.12 -6.66 5.06
CA LEU A 151 -0.02 -6.10 4.31
C LEU A 151 -1.17 -5.67 5.22
N LEU A 152 -1.32 -6.33 6.36
CA LEU A 152 -2.36 -6.01 7.34
C LEU A 152 -1.98 -4.82 8.22
N GLU A 153 -0.69 -4.63 8.48
CA GLU A 153 -0.18 -3.46 9.23
C GLU A 153 -0.22 -2.18 8.40
N SER A 154 -0.09 -2.28 7.07
CA SER A 154 -0.01 -1.14 6.14
C SER A 154 -1.35 -0.45 5.83
N GLY A 155 -2.31 -0.45 6.76
CA GLY A 155 -3.62 0.19 6.62
C GLY A 155 -3.55 1.70 6.37
N ASP A 156 -2.47 2.35 6.79
CA ASP A 156 -2.29 3.79 6.69
C ASP A 156 -1.86 4.22 5.29
N LYS A 157 -2.71 5.02 4.65
CA LYS A 157 -2.41 5.66 3.37
C LYS A 157 -1.87 7.06 3.63
N PHE A 158 -0.61 7.30 3.27
CA PHE A 158 0.02 8.62 3.38
C PHE A 158 0.00 9.35 2.04
N GLY A 159 -0.37 10.63 2.07
CA GLY A 159 -0.28 11.53 0.92
C GLY A 159 1.09 12.19 0.85
N PHE A 160 1.62 12.33 -0.35
CA PHE A 160 2.87 13.02 -0.64
C PHE A 160 2.61 14.17 -1.60
N ILE A 161 3.04 15.37 -1.21
CA ILE A 161 3.08 16.53 -2.08
C ILE A 161 4.54 16.92 -2.22
N VAL A 162 5.10 16.67 -3.40
CA VAL A 162 6.47 17.07 -3.73
C VAL A 162 6.41 18.34 -4.57
N MET A 163 6.88 19.46 -4.02
CA MET A 163 6.94 20.74 -4.71
C MET A 163 8.37 21.07 -5.15
N ASP A 164 8.55 21.28 -6.44
CA ASP A 164 9.79 21.80 -7.02
C ASP A 164 9.53 23.12 -7.78
N GLY A 165 10.60 23.83 -8.14
CA GLY A 165 10.53 25.03 -8.98
C GLY A 165 10.21 24.75 -10.45
N SER A 166 10.20 23.48 -10.86
CA SER A 166 9.83 23.02 -12.21
C SER A 166 8.41 22.43 -12.29
N GLY A 167 7.84 22.00 -11.16
CA GLY A 167 6.53 21.35 -11.11
C GLY A 167 6.21 20.76 -9.74
N THR A 168 5.00 20.24 -9.59
CA THR A 168 4.61 19.46 -8.41
C THR A 168 4.19 18.04 -8.78
N LEU A 169 4.43 17.12 -7.86
CA LEU A 169 3.97 15.75 -7.93
C LEU A 169 3.12 15.42 -6.70
N PHE A 170 1.95 14.86 -6.95
CA PHE A 170 1.08 14.27 -5.95
C PHE A 170 1.15 12.76 -6.03
N GLY A 171 1.34 12.11 -4.90
CA GLY A 171 1.38 10.66 -4.83
C GLY A 171 0.85 10.16 -3.51
N THR A 172 0.47 8.90 -3.48
CA THR A 172 0.10 8.20 -2.25
C THR A 172 1.02 7.03 -2.03
N LEU A 173 1.34 6.80 -0.76
CA LEU A 173 2.06 5.63 -0.31
C LEU A 173 1.13 4.85 0.62
N SER A 174 0.94 3.58 0.33
CA SER A 174 0.26 2.66 1.23
C SER A 174 1.14 1.43 1.38
N GLY A 175 1.78 1.29 2.55
CA GLY A 175 2.81 0.28 2.79
C GLY A 175 3.91 0.31 1.74
N ASN A 176 4.08 -0.79 1.01
CA ASN A 176 5.09 -0.97 -0.04
C ASN A 176 4.61 -0.52 -1.44
N SER A 177 3.35 -0.10 -1.58
CA SER A 177 2.80 0.36 -2.86
C SER A 177 2.92 1.88 -3.00
N ARG A 178 3.55 2.33 -4.09
CA ARG A 178 3.65 3.75 -4.47
C ARG A 178 2.76 4.04 -5.66
N GLU A 179 1.94 5.08 -5.55
CA GLU A 179 1.03 5.52 -6.61
C GLU A 179 1.25 7.00 -6.89
N VAL A 180 1.44 7.36 -8.16
CA VAL A 180 1.52 8.76 -8.58
C VAL A 180 0.13 9.14 -9.09
N LEU A 181 -0.54 10.05 -8.38
CA LEU A 181 -1.90 10.48 -8.71
C LEU A 181 -1.89 11.50 -9.84
N HIS A 182 -1.07 12.54 -9.69
CA HIS A 182 -1.04 13.65 -10.63
C HIS A 182 0.32 14.34 -10.62
N LYS A 183 0.77 14.78 -11.79
CA LYS A 183 1.95 15.62 -11.95
C LYS A 183 1.60 16.79 -12.85
N PHE A 184 2.10 17.97 -12.50
CA PHE A 184 1.99 19.13 -13.39
C PHE A 184 3.25 19.99 -13.31
N ASP A 185 3.66 20.48 -14.47
CA ASP A 185 4.84 21.31 -14.63
C ASP A 185 4.47 22.80 -14.63
N VAL A 186 5.37 23.64 -14.13
CA VAL A 186 5.20 25.10 -14.05
C VAL A 186 6.50 25.83 -14.35
N ASP A 187 6.41 26.79 -15.26
CA ASP A 187 7.53 27.68 -15.58
C ASP A 187 7.55 28.92 -14.65
N LEU A 188 8.34 28.82 -13.58
CA LEU A 188 8.60 29.94 -12.69
C LEU A 188 9.73 30.85 -13.21
N PRO A 189 9.56 32.19 -13.15
CA PRO A 189 10.60 33.12 -13.58
C PRO A 189 11.78 33.08 -12.61
N LYS A 190 12.98 32.81 -13.16
CA LYS A 190 14.24 32.77 -12.40
C LYS A 190 14.61 34.15 -11.83
N LYS A 191 15.50 34.17 -10.84
CA LYS A 191 16.07 35.41 -10.29
C LYS A 191 16.92 36.09 -11.38
N HIS A 192 16.63 37.35 -11.69
CA HIS A 192 17.50 38.14 -12.55
C HIS A 192 18.72 38.60 -11.74
N GLY A 193 19.92 38.40 -12.30
CA GLY A 193 21.17 38.82 -11.67
C GLY A 193 21.62 40.25 -12.01
N ARG A 194 20.97 40.91 -12.97
CA ARG A 194 21.31 42.27 -13.43
C ARG A 194 20.33 43.29 -12.85
N GLY A 195 20.86 44.37 -12.26
CA GLY A 195 20.09 45.48 -11.69
C GLY A 195 19.53 46.43 -12.76
N GLY A 196 18.54 47.25 -12.39
CA GLY A 196 17.92 48.25 -13.27
C GLY A 196 16.54 48.72 -12.76
N GLN A 197 15.96 49.73 -13.42
CA GLN A 197 14.64 50.29 -13.06
C GLN A 197 13.51 49.23 -13.07
N SER A 198 13.61 48.26 -13.97
CA SER A 198 12.66 47.15 -14.09
C SER A 198 12.85 46.04 -13.05
N ALA A 199 13.92 46.04 -12.25
CA ALA A 199 14.24 44.96 -11.32
C ALA A 199 13.13 44.74 -10.28
N LEU A 200 12.55 45.82 -9.74
CA LEU A 200 11.44 45.75 -8.78
C LEU A 200 10.18 45.14 -9.40
N ARG A 201 9.86 45.50 -10.64
CA ARG A 201 8.73 44.92 -11.40
C ARG A 201 8.90 43.42 -11.60
N PHE A 202 10.09 42.96 -12.00
CA PHE A 202 10.36 41.53 -12.15
C PHE A 202 10.35 40.78 -10.80
N GLY A 203 10.67 41.47 -9.71
CA GLY A 203 10.45 41.00 -8.34
C GLY A 203 8.97 40.69 -8.08
N ARG A 204 8.09 41.67 -8.33
CA ARG A 204 6.64 41.54 -8.15
C ARG A 204 6.04 40.42 -9.01
N LEU A 205 6.36 40.38 -10.30
CA LEU A 205 5.87 39.35 -11.21
C LEU A 205 6.29 37.92 -10.78
N ARG A 206 7.47 37.79 -10.17
CA ARG A 206 7.93 36.51 -9.61
C ARG A 206 7.14 36.09 -8.38
N MET A 207 6.83 37.03 -7.48
CA MET A 207 6.01 36.75 -6.30
C MET A 207 4.58 36.40 -6.67
N GLU A 208 4.00 37.11 -7.64
CA GLU A 208 2.66 36.85 -8.15
C GLU A 208 2.55 35.46 -8.80
N LYS A 209 3.49 35.10 -9.68
CA LYS A 209 3.52 33.74 -10.26
C LYS A 209 3.72 32.64 -9.21
N ARG A 210 4.53 32.88 -8.16
CA ARG A 210 4.67 31.94 -7.04
C ARG A 210 3.38 31.79 -6.25
N HIS A 211 2.67 32.88 -6.00
CA HIS A 211 1.39 32.84 -5.31
C HIS A 211 0.35 32.05 -6.10
N ASN A 212 0.25 32.28 -7.41
CA ASN A 212 -0.66 31.53 -8.29
C ASN A 212 -0.31 30.04 -8.33
N TYR A 213 0.98 29.70 -8.34
CA TYR A 213 1.44 28.32 -8.26
C TYR A 213 1.00 27.65 -6.96
N LEU A 214 1.22 28.28 -5.80
CA LEU A 214 0.81 27.74 -4.50
C LEU A 214 -0.71 27.58 -4.40
N ARG A 215 -1.48 28.54 -4.91
CA ARG A 215 -2.95 28.44 -4.95
C ARG A 215 -3.39 27.23 -5.78
N LYS A 216 -2.84 27.07 -6.97
CA LYS A 216 -3.14 25.91 -7.84
C LYS A 216 -2.79 24.58 -7.17
N THR A 217 -1.62 24.49 -6.52
CA THR A 217 -1.22 23.28 -5.79
C THR A 217 -2.16 22.98 -4.63
N ALA A 218 -2.60 23.99 -3.88
CA ALA A 218 -3.53 23.82 -2.76
C ALA A 218 -4.92 23.34 -3.22
N GLU A 219 -5.41 23.88 -4.34
CA GLU A 219 -6.69 23.44 -4.93
C GLU A 219 -6.62 21.99 -5.40
N LEU A 220 -5.54 21.60 -6.07
CA LEU A 220 -5.33 20.22 -6.51
C LEU A 220 -5.14 19.25 -5.34
N ALA A 221 -4.44 19.67 -4.29
CA ALA A 221 -4.31 18.88 -3.05
C ALA A 221 -5.68 18.59 -2.43
N LYS A 222 -6.56 19.60 -2.39
CA LYS A 222 -7.93 19.45 -1.87
C LYS A 222 -8.72 18.45 -2.71
N GLN A 223 -8.64 18.54 -4.04
CA GLN A 223 -9.35 17.64 -4.95
C GLN A 223 -8.87 16.18 -4.87
N LEU A 224 -7.58 15.95 -4.63
CA LEU A 224 -6.99 14.61 -4.64
C LEU A 224 -7.06 13.90 -3.29
N TYR A 225 -6.92 14.62 -2.18
CA TYR A 225 -6.86 14.03 -0.84
C TYR A 225 -8.16 14.11 -0.04
N ILE A 226 -9.13 14.91 -0.48
CA ILE A 226 -10.45 15.01 0.16
C ILE A 226 -11.50 14.40 -0.77
N ASN A 227 -12.25 13.44 -0.25
CA ASN A 227 -13.37 12.86 -0.98
C ASN A 227 -14.55 13.85 -0.98
N PRO A 228 -15.12 14.21 -2.15
CA PRO A 228 -16.16 15.24 -2.23
C PRO A 228 -17.51 14.81 -1.62
N VAL A 229 -17.75 13.50 -1.53
CA VAL A 229 -19.01 12.94 -1.00
C VAL A 229 -19.01 12.91 0.53
N THR A 230 -17.91 12.49 1.14
CA THR A 230 -17.82 12.31 2.59
C THR A 230 -17.17 13.49 3.31
N ASN A 231 -16.56 14.45 2.57
CA ASN A 231 -15.76 15.57 3.10
C ASN A 231 -14.66 15.13 4.09
N GLN A 232 -14.28 13.85 4.03
CA GLN A 232 -13.25 13.26 4.89
C GLN A 232 -11.95 13.08 4.09
N PRO A 233 -10.78 13.22 4.77
CA PRO A 233 -9.51 12.94 4.15
C PRO A 233 -9.39 11.45 3.83
N ASN A 234 -8.92 11.13 2.62
CA ASN A 234 -8.65 9.75 2.18
C ASN A 234 -7.31 9.20 2.71
N VAL A 235 -6.48 10.09 3.26
CA VAL A 235 -5.13 9.77 3.76
C VAL A 235 -5.07 9.98 5.27
N SER A 236 -4.36 9.10 5.97
CA SER A 236 -4.13 9.19 7.42
C SER A 236 -3.17 10.34 7.76
N GLY A 237 -2.23 10.65 6.86
CA GLY A 237 -1.29 11.74 7.01
C GLY A 237 -0.85 12.30 5.66
N LEU A 238 -0.30 13.51 5.67
CA LEU A 238 0.19 14.18 4.47
C LEU A 238 1.59 14.73 4.72
N ILE A 239 2.50 14.39 3.83
CA ILE A 239 3.90 14.76 3.84
C ILE A 239 4.12 15.79 2.74
N LEU A 240 4.65 16.95 3.13
CA LEU A 240 5.07 18.00 2.20
C LEU A 240 6.59 17.91 2.06
N ALA A 241 7.05 17.64 0.85
CA ALA A 241 8.45 17.62 0.48
C ALA A 241 8.72 18.69 -0.57
N GLY A 242 9.89 19.31 -0.52
CA GLY A 242 10.27 20.28 -1.55
C GLY A 242 11.64 20.87 -1.30
N LYS A 243 12.28 21.34 -2.36
CA LYS A 243 13.59 21.99 -2.26
C LYS A 243 13.41 23.47 -1.96
N LEU A 244 13.78 23.87 -0.74
CA LEU A 244 13.87 25.28 -0.40
C LEU A 244 15.13 25.85 -1.03
N ASN A 245 14.99 26.83 -1.93
CA ASN A 245 16.14 27.59 -2.39
C ASN A 245 16.79 28.28 -1.17
N LYS A 246 18.10 28.05 -0.96
CA LYS A 246 18.99 28.67 0.06
C LYS A 246 19.11 30.21 -0.04
N ALA A 247 18.08 30.92 -0.49
CA ALA A 247 17.97 32.35 -0.31
C ALA A 247 17.26 32.58 1.03
N ARG A 248 18.08 32.71 2.08
CA ARG A 248 17.68 33.16 3.42
C ARG A 248 16.59 34.25 3.30
N PRO A 249 15.41 34.11 3.94
CA PRO A 249 14.44 35.19 3.96
C PRO A 249 15.09 36.42 4.61
N SER A 250 14.97 37.57 3.98
CA SER A 250 15.37 38.84 4.60
C SER A 250 14.55 39.09 5.87
N PRO A 251 15.08 39.77 6.89
CA PRO A 251 14.50 39.82 8.25
C PRO A 251 13.13 40.50 8.37
N CYS A 252 12.56 41.00 7.27
CA CYS A 252 11.34 41.81 7.28
C CYS A 252 10.06 41.01 6.98
N ASP A 253 10.16 39.74 6.60
CA ASP A 253 9.00 38.84 6.44
C ASP A 253 8.81 37.98 7.71
N SER A 254 8.70 38.63 8.87
CA SER A 254 8.55 37.98 10.18
C SER A 254 7.10 37.62 10.54
N HIS A 255 6.15 37.76 9.62
CA HIS A 255 4.77 37.31 9.83
C HIS A 255 4.27 36.50 8.63
N ALA A 256 3.77 35.30 8.95
CA ALA A 256 2.70 34.65 8.19
C ALA A 256 3.04 34.04 6.80
N TRP A 257 4.08 33.19 6.71
CA TRP A 257 4.02 32.08 5.75
C TRP A 257 3.20 30.94 6.34
N ALA A 258 1.90 31.23 6.49
CA ALA A 258 0.75 30.35 6.50
C ALA A 258 1.00 28.85 6.77
N TRP A 259 1.44 28.54 7.99
CA TRP A 259 1.13 27.26 8.64
C TRP A 259 -0.36 27.14 9.03
N ALA A 260 -1.12 28.24 8.92
CA ALA A 260 -2.46 28.38 9.51
C ALA A 260 -3.64 27.96 8.61
N SER A 261 -3.44 27.49 7.37
CA SER A 261 -4.56 27.01 6.55
C SER A 261 -4.74 25.49 6.56
N LEU A 262 -3.87 24.76 7.27
CA LEU A 262 -3.97 23.31 7.46
C LEU A 262 -4.29 22.93 8.92
N THR A 263 -4.35 23.90 9.84
CA THR A 263 -4.64 23.68 11.27
C THR A 263 -6.09 23.30 11.57
N ASN A 264 -6.96 23.17 10.56
CA ASN A 264 -8.29 22.58 10.72
C ASN A 264 -8.33 21.06 10.46
N MET A 265 -7.19 20.43 10.20
CA MET A 265 -7.07 18.99 10.11
C MET A 265 -6.06 18.52 11.16
N ASN A 266 -6.48 17.62 12.05
CA ASN A 266 -5.62 16.82 12.92
C ASN A 266 -4.70 15.92 12.05
N MET A 267 -3.76 16.51 11.33
CA MET A 267 -2.77 15.81 10.50
C MET A 267 -1.38 16.29 10.91
N THR A 268 -0.61 15.37 11.47
CA THR A 268 0.77 15.58 11.89
C THR A 268 1.64 15.86 10.66
N LEU A 269 2.09 17.11 10.53
CA LEU A 269 2.90 17.58 9.41
C LEU A 269 4.38 17.23 9.65
N PHE A 270 4.91 16.21 8.99
CA PHE A 270 6.35 15.97 8.96
C PHE A 270 6.97 16.66 7.74
N VAL A 271 7.71 17.75 7.97
CA VAL A 271 8.48 18.44 6.93
C VAL A 271 9.91 17.92 6.98
N PHE A 272 10.27 17.04 6.05
CA PHE A 272 11.68 16.68 5.83
C PHE A 272 12.32 17.75 4.94
N VAL A 273 13.22 18.53 5.54
CA VAL A 273 14.09 19.47 4.83
C VAL A 273 15.42 18.75 4.57
N CYS A 274 15.73 18.47 3.31
CA CYS A 274 17.09 18.15 2.84
C CYS A 274 17.72 19.37 2.16
#